data_AF-A0A2E0WBG7-F1
#
_entry.id   AF-A0A2E0WBG7-F1
#
_cell.length_a   1.000
_cell.length_b   1.000
_cell.length_c   1.000
_cell.angle_alpha   90.00
_cell.angle_beta   90.00
_cell.angle_gamma   90.00
#
_symmetry.space_group_name_H-M   'P 1'
#
loop_
_entity.id
_entity.type
_entity.pdbx_description
1 polymer ?
#
loop_
_entity_poly.entity_id
_entity_poly.type
_entity_poly.pdbx_seq_one_letter_code
_entity_poly.pdbx_strand_id
1 'polypeptide(L)'
;MSRRYSDRIDVVVAERPRSDGSGPEPEPEPPRSFVWRGSRYRVAEVLSRWSEAEQWWRREAPQGGSANSSQFPDDAVVWRVTARTRRGATGVFELRNRPGFSRPGWFLIRAYD
;
A
#
# COMPACT_ATOMS: atom_id res chain seq x y z
N MET A 1 -3.51 -21.64 3.69
CA MET A 1 -3.50 -21.07 5.07
C MET A 1 -2.95 -19.64 4.99
N SER A 2 -3.12 -18.73 5.97
CA SER A 2 -2.58 -17.35 5.84
C SER A 2 -1.55 -17.01 6.92
N ARG A 3 -0.40 -16.46 6.53
CA ARG A 3 0.67 -16.04 7.45
C ARG A 3 0.81 -14.52 7.44
N ARG A 4 0.93 -13.93 8.63
CA ARG A 4 1.11 -12.48 8.81
C ARG A 4 2.59 -12.10 8.82
N TYR A 5 2.88 -10.93 8.27
CA TYR A 5 4.23 -10.39 8.13
C TYR A 5 4.25 -8.89 8.46
N SER A 6 5.46 -8.33 8.57
CA SER A 6 5.69 -6.89 8.67
C SER A 6 6.95 -6.50 7.89
N ASP A 7 7.26 -7.28 6.86
CA ASP A 7 8.45 -7.10 6.03
C ASP A 7 8.29 -5.85 5.18
N ARG A 8 9.27 -4.95 5.24
CA ARG A 8 9.38 -3.87 4.27
C ARG A 8 9.76 -4.46 2.92
N ILE A 9 9.08 -4.02 1.87
CA ILE A 9 9.28 -4.51 0.51
C ILE A 9 9.45 -3.36 -0.48
N ASP A 10 10.16 -3.64 -1.57
CA ASP A 10 10.22 -2.74 -2.71
C ASP A 10 9.05 -3.05 -3.64
N VAL A 11 8.29 -2.02 -4.01
CA VAL A 11 7.11 -2.13 -4.87
C VAL A 11 7.26 -1.17 -6.04
N VAL A 12 7.01 -1.69 -7.24
CA VAL A 12 6.84 -0.90 -8.46
C VAL A 12 5.35 -0.70 -8.67
N VAL A 13 4.91 0.55 -8.68
CA VAL A 13 3.53 0.96 -8.94
C VAL A 13 3.27 1.18 -10.43
N ALA A 14 2.00 1.19 -10.82
CA ALA A 14 1.61 1.51 -12.19
C ALA A 14 1.69 3.01 -12.44
N GLU A 15 2.66 3.46 -13.24
CA GLU A 15 2.74 4.87 -13.66
C GLU A 15 1.38 5.37 -14.16
N ARG A 16 0.86 6.43 -13.56
CA ARG A 16 -0.24 7.20 -14.10
C ARG A 16 0.19 7.81 -15.43
N PRO A 17 -0.66 7.74 -16.48
CA PRO A 17 -0.51 8.68 -17.57
C PRO A 17 -0.60 10.10 -17.00
N ARG A 18 0.25 11.01 -17.48
CA ARG A 18 0.26 12.41 -17.02
C ARG A 18 -1.14 13.00 -17.17
N SER A 19 -1.86 13.14 -16.06
CA SER A 19 -3.14 13.83 -16.04
C SER A 19 -2.89 15.33 -16.06
N ASP A 20 -3.62 16.03 -16.91
CA ASP A 20 -3.54 17.48 -17.09
C ASP A 20 -4.30 18.19 -15.95
N GLY A 21 -3.71 18.19 -14.75
CA GLY A 21 -3.96 19.13 -13.63
C GLY A 21 -5.35 19.27 -13.00
N SER A 22 -6.44 18.75 -13.57
CA SER A 22 -7.82 19.07 -13.15
C SER A 22 -8.65 17.88 -12.65
N GLY A 23 -7.99 16.76 -12.31
CA GLY A 23 -8.65 15.57 -11.75
C GLY A 23 -8.71 15.55 -10.22
N PRO A 24 -9.53 14.67 -9.61
CA PRO A 24 -9.56 14.48 -8.16
C PRO A 24 -8.17 14.15 -7.62
N GLU A 25 -7.97 14.44 -6.33
CA GLU A 25 -6.76 14.20 -5.54
C GLU A 25 -6.09 12.85 -5.90
N PRO A 26 -4.75 12.77 -5.98
CA PRO A 26 -4.07 11.60 -6.52
C PRO A 26 -4.36 10.34 -5.70
N GLU A 27 -5.35 9.55 -6.15
CA GLU A 27 -5.52 8.19 -5.64
C GLU A 27 -4.24 7.37 -5.80
N PRO A 28 -3.85 6.59 -4.76
CA PRO A 28 -2.68 5.74 -4.81
C PRO A 28 -2.75 4.71 -5.93
N GLU A 29 -1.63 4.60 -6.65
CA GLU A 29 -1.50 3.73 -7.81
C GLU A 29 -1.43 2.24 -7.41
N PRO A 30 -2.02 1.33 -8.22
CA PRO A 30 -1.97 -0.09 -7.94
C PRO A 30 -0.55 -0.65 -8.10
N PRO A 31 -0.15 -1.64 -7.28
CA PRO A 31 1.14 -2.30 -7.40
C PRO A 31 1.22 -3.20 -8.64
N ARG A 32 2.32 -3.14 -9.39
CA ARG A 32 2.61 -4.00 -10.56
C ARG A 32 3.56 -5.15 -10.25
N SER A 33 4.51 -4.93 -9.37
CA SER A 33 5.43 -5.97 -8.93
C SER A 33 6.10 -5.58 -7.62
N PHE A 34 6.57 -6.56 -6.88
CA PHE A 34 7.29 -6.34 -5.64
C PHE A 34 8.41 -7.37 -5.44
N VAL A 35 9.37 -7.05 -4.57
CA VAL A 35 10.44 -7.96 -4.17
C VAL A 35 10.22 -8.40 -2.73
N TRP A 36 10.19 -9.71 -2.50
CA TRP A 36 10.06 -10.29 -1.17
C TRP A 36 10.98 -11.51 -1.03
N ARG A 37 11.78 -11.54 0.03
CA ARG A 37 12.76 -12.61 0.32
C ARG A 37 13.66 -12.97 -0.87
N GLY A 38 14.15 -11.96 -1.57
CA GLY A 38 15.03 -12.11 -2.74
C GLY A 38 14.33 -12.58 -4.02
N SER A 39 13.00 -12.80 -3.99
CA SER A 39 12.21 -13.18 -5.16
C SER A 39 11.36 -12.03 -5.64
N ARG A 40 11.35 -11.79 -6.95
CA ARG A 40 10.45 -10.82 -7.59
C ARG A 40 9.12 -11.48 -7.90
N TYR A 41 8.06 -10.87 -7.40
CA TYR A 41 6.67 -11.24 -7.66
C TYR A 41 6.06 -10.21 -8.61
N ARG A 42 5.53 -10.67 -9.74
CA ARG A 42 4.74 -9.84 -10.66
C ARG A 42 3.28 -9.97 -10.27
N VAL A 43 2.62 -8.86 -10.01
CA VAL A 43 1.18 -8.82 -9.76
C VAL A 43 0.48 -9.25 -11.04
N ALA A 44 -0.36 -10.27 -10.92
CA ALA A 44 -1.20 -10.76 -12.00
C ALA A 44 -2.56 -10.05 -11.97
N GLU A 45 -3.14 -9.90 -10.78
CA GLU A 45 -4.45 -9.26 -10.59
C GLU A 45 -4.52 -8.57 -9.24
N VAL A 46 -5.24 -7.44 -9.18
CA VAL A 46 -5.63 -6.79 -7.92
C VAL A 46 -7.02 -7.26 -7.55
N LEU A 47 -7.14 -8.02 -6.46
CA LEU A 47 -8.41 -8.58 -6.00
C LEU A 47 -9.23 -7.57 -5.20
N SER A 48 -8.58 -6.72 -4.42
CA SER A 48 -9.25 -5.72 -3.59
C SER A 48 -8.28 -4.63 -3.14
N ARG A 49 -8.84 -3.46 -2.84
CA ARG A 49 -8.16 -2.30 -2.25
C ARG A 49 -9.06 -1.72 -1.16
N TRP A 50 -8.48 -1.43 0.00
CA TRP A 50 -9.18 -0.70 1.06
C TRP A 50 -8.21 0.20 1.82
N SER A 51 -8.74 1.25 2.43
CA SER A 51 -8.00 2.11 3.34
C SER A 51 -8.14 1.58 4.77
N GLU A 52 -7.03 1.48 5.49
CA GLU A 52 -7.00 1.27 6.92
C GLU A 52 -6.75 2.62 7.60
N ALA A 53 -7.81 3.19 8.16
CA ALA A 53 -7.70 4.35 9.02
C ALA A 53 -6.91 3.99 10.29
N GLU A 54 -5.98 4.85 10.69
CA GLU A 54 -5.29 4.71 11.98
C GLU A 54 -6.32 4.67 13.13
N GLN A 55 -5.98 3.92 14.19
CA GLN A 55 -6.85 3.83 15.35
C GLN A 55 -6.91 5.23 16.00
N TRP A 56 -8.11 5.81 16.00
CA TRP A 56 -8.40 7.17 16.43
C TRP A 56 -7.80 7.60 17.78
N TRP A 57 -7.49 6.66 18.68
CA TRP A 57 -6.86 6.93 19.98
C TRP A 57 -5.34 7.19 19.92
N ARG A 58 -4.69 6.96 18.78
CA ARG A 58 -3.28 7.34 18.52
C ARG A 58 -3.13 8.67 17.79
N ARG A 59 -4.24 9.36 17.49
CA ARG A 59 -4.22 10.72 16.96
C ARG A 59 -3.88 11.65 18.11
N GLU A 60 -2.66 12.17 18.15
CA GLU A 60 -2.39 13.35 18.97
C GLU A 60 -3.27 14.49 18.45
N ALA A 61 -3.96 15.18 19.37
CA ALA A 61 -4.77 16.33 19.00
C ALA A 61 -3.86 17.37 18.32
N PRO A 62 -4.29 18.01 17.22
CA PRO A 62 -3.46 19.01 16.55
C PRO A 62 -3.12 20.12 17.56
N GLN A 63 -1.84 20.22 17.90
CA GLN A 63 -1.33 21.27 18.77
C GLN A 63 -1.34 22.59 17.98
N GLY A 64 -2.26 23.49 18.33
CA GLY A 64 -2.32 24.84 17.79
C GLY A 64 -3.33 24.98 16.66
N GLY A 65 -4.37 25.77 16.93
CA GLY A 65 -5.47 26.03 16.01
C GLY A 65 -5.02 26.66 14.69
N SER A 66 -5.14 25.88 13.63
CA SER A 66 -5.48 26.37 12.31
C SER A 66 -6.34 25.30 11.66
N ALA A 67 -7.65 25.54 11.57
CA ALA A 67 -8.64 24.63 11.01
C ALA A 67 -8.57 24.56 9.47
N ASN A 68 -7.39 24.71 8.89
CA ASN A 68 -7.13 24.76 7.46
C ASN A 68 -5.97 23.82 7.10
N SER A 69 -6.17 22.52 7.28
CA SER A 69 -5.43 21.51 6.53
C SER A 69 -6.02 20.14 6.84
N SER A 70 -6.68 19.56 5.83
CA SER A 70 -7.05 18.15 5.73
C SER A 70 -5.85 17.18 5.76
N GLN A 71 -4.74 17.55 6.41
CA GLN A 71 -3.57 16.70 6.62
C GLN A 71 -3.83 15.78 7.82
N PHE A 72 -4.85 14.93 7.68
CA PHE A 72 -4.81 13.66 8.39
C PHE A 72 -3.61 12.88 7.84
N PRO A 73 -2.85 12.11 8.66
CA PRO A 73 -1.85 11.21 8.11
C PRO A 73 -2.54 10.33 7.07
N ASP A 74 -2.05 10.35 5.83
CA ASP A 74 -2.66 9.64 4.70
C ASP A 74 -3.00 8.21 5.14
N ASP A 75 -4.27 7.82 5.09
CA ASP A 75 -4.70 6.50 5.52
C ASP A 75 -3.87 5.42 4.82
N ALA A 76 -3.45 4.41 5.57
CA ALA A 76 -2.66 3.34 4.99
C ALA A 76 -3.53 2.58 3.99
N VAL A 77 -3.08 2.42 2.75
CA VAL A 77 -3.85 1.71 1.72
C VAL A 77 -3.36 0.28 1.60
N VAL A 78 -4.26 -0.67 1.76
CA VAL A 78 -3.99 -2.09 1.62
C VAL A 78 -4.52 -2.60 0.28
N TRP A 79 -3.67 -3.37 -0.39
CA TRP A 79 -3.92 -4.01 -1.66
C TRP A 79 -3.84 -5.52 -1.50
N ARG A 80 -4.93 -6.23 -1.78
CA ARG A 80 -4.91 -7.68 -1.93
C ARG A 80 -4.70 -8.01 -3.41
N VAL A 81 -3.67 -8.78 -3.70
CA VAL A 81 -3.24 -9.08 -5.07
C VAL A 81 -2.94 -10.56 -5.25
N THR A 82 -3.17 -11.08 -6.44
CA THR A 82 -2.52 -12.31 -6.90
C THR A 82 -1.18 -11.95 -7.51
N ALA A 83 -0.12 -12.69 -7.18
CA ALA A 83 1.18 -12.46 -7.76
C ALA A 83 1.91 -13.77 -8.03
N ARG A 84 2.74 -13.76 -9.07
CA ARG A 84 3.52 -14.92 -9.50
C ARG A 84 5.00 -14.61 -9.55
N THR A 85 5.81 -15.58 -9.15
CA THR A 85 7.26 -15.52 -9.31
C THR A 85 7.66 -15.84 -10.75
N ARG A 86 8.91 -15.54 -11.13
CA ARG A 86 9.47 -16.02 -12.41
C ARG A 86 9.47 -17.55 -12.55
N ARG A 87 9.49 -18.29 -11.44
CA ARG A 87 9.44 -19.75 -11.41
C ARG A 87 8.01 -20.31 -11.48
N GLY A 88 6.99 -19.46 -11.63
CA GLY A 88 5.59 -19.88 -11.81
C GLY A 88 4.79 -20.06 -10.52
N ALA A 89 5.43 -20.06 -9.33
CA ALA A 89 4.71 -20.09 -8.06
C ALA A 89 3.78 -18.87 -7.95
N THR A 90 2.50 -19.12 -7.73
CA THR A 90 1.43 -18.12 -7.63
C THR A 90 0.86 -18.12 -6.22
N GLY A 91 0.56 -16.94 -5.67
CA GLY A 91 -0.04 -16.80 -4.35
C GLY A 91 -0.82 -15.50 -4.22
N VAL A 92 -1.60 -15.39 -3.14
CA VAL A 92 -2.32 -14.16 -2.78
C VAL A 92 -1.54 -13.41 -1.70
N PHE A 93 -1.41 -12.11 -1.86
CA PHE A 93 -0.63 -11.24 -0.97
C PHE A 93 -1.43 -10.01 -0.58
N GLU A 94 -1.25 -9.56 0.65
CA GLU A 94 -1.72 -8.26 1.13
C GLU A 94 -0.52 -7.34 1.30
N LEU A 95 -0.51 -6.25 0.53
CA LEU A 95 0.52 -5.23 0.49
C LEU A 95 -0.04 -3.94 1.07
N ARG A 96 0.62 -3.37 2.07
CA ARG A 96 0.21 -2.11 2.69
C ARG A 96 1.15 -1.00 2.28
N ASN A 97 0.60 0.06 1.69
CA ASN A 97 1.29 1.32 1.45
C ASN A 97 0.99 2.28 2.61
N ARG A 98 2.04 2.89 3.17
CA ARG A 98 1.97 3.87 4.24
C ARG A 98 2.60 5.18 3.76
N PRO A 99 1.81 6.14 3.24
CA PRO A 99 2.30 7.49 2.94
C PRO A 99 2.39 8.30 4.24
N GLY A 100 3.42 9.13 4.41
CA GLY A 100 3.48 10.10 5.53
C GLY A 100 3.68 9.56 6.96
N PHE A 101 3.79 8.25 7.17
CA PHE A 101 4.05 7.68 8.51
C PHE A 101 5.51 7.79 8.94
N SER A 102 5.80 7.60 10.25
CA SER A 102 7.18 7.56 10.80
C SER A 102 8.08 6.51 10.12
N ARG A 103 7.48 5.51 9.47
CA ARG A 103 8.15 4.56 8.56
C ARG A 103 7.36 4.47 7.26
N PRO A 104 7.58 5.40 6.31
CA PRO A 104 6.84 5.40 5.07
C PRO A 104 7.31 4.25 4.17
N GLY A 105 6.41 3.78 3.30
CA GLY A 105 6.71 2.80 2.27
C GLY A 105 5.77 1.60 2.27
N TRP A 106 6.20 0.57 1.54
CA TRP A 106 5.42 -0.63 1.30
C TRP A 106 5.82 -1.78 2.22
N PHE A 107 4.82 -2.51 2.68
CA PHE A 107 4.98 -3.65 3.57
C PHE A 107 4.16 -4.83 3.08
N LEU A 108 4.75 -6.03 3.10
CA LEU A 108 3.99 -7.26 2.97
C LEU A 108 3.42 -7.60 4.35
N ILE A 109 2.10 -7.63 4.48
CA ILE A 109 1.41 -7.86 5.75
C ILE A 109 0.76 -9.24 5.83
N ARG A 110 0.45 -9.85 4.68
CA ARG A 110 -0.08 -11.21 4.62
C ARG A 110 0.31 -11.92 3.34
N ALA A 111 0.59 -13.22 3.45
CA ALA A 111 0.65 -14.12 2.30
C ALA A 111 -0.26 -15.32 2.57
N TYR A 112 -0.98 -15.73 1.54
CA TYR A 112 -1.80 -16.93 1.53
C TYR A 112 -1.06 -17.97 0.70
N ASP A 113 -0.78 -19.12 1.33
CA ASP A 113 -0.26 -20.31 0.67
C ASP A 113 -1.39 -21.13 0.05
#